data_AF-A0A2X2C1S0-F1
#
_entry.id   AF-A0A2X2C1S0-F1
#
_cell.length_a   1.000
_cell.length_b   1.000
_cell.length_c   1.000
_cell.angle_alpha   90.00
_cell.angle_beta   90.00
_cell.angle_gamma   90.00
#
_symmetry.space_group_name_H-M   'P 1'
#
loop_
_entity.id
_entity.type
_entity.pdbx_description
1 polymer ?
#
loop_
_entity_poly.entity_id
_entity_poly.type
_entity_poly.pdbx_seq_one_letter_code
_entity_poly.pdbx_strand_id
1 'polypeptide(L)'
;MKLTIDNIKPYLLFETISGSRSQNLATDSSDTDIKGVFYLPKEMFYCSDYVPQVSNKTNDIVYYELGRFVELLCASNPNILELLNAPEHVVIYRHPLFMQFNPEWFLSKECVQTFVHYAQGQIKKAQGLNKKIMDPIDKELKTILDFCYIIEDGKSLLLNNWLKKRCWEQQNIGLVKINHAQNLYAVFYDPNSDYQGVIKKIMPPMFY
;
A
#
# COMPACT_ATOMS: atom_id res chain seq x y z
N MET A 1 -13.58 -15.15 9.84
CA MET A 1 -14.26 -14.03 9.15
C MET A 1 -13.19 -13.02 8.73
N LYS A 2 -13.25 -12.46 7.52
CA LYS A 2 -12.28 -11.44 7.07
C LYS A 2 -12.87 -10.05 7.28
N LEU A 3 -12.12 -9.17 7.94
CA LEU A 3 -12.51 -7.76 8.09
C LEU A 3 -12.44 -7.02 6.76
N THR A 4 -13.47 -6.23 6.49
CA THR A 4 -13.62 -5.36 5.31
C THR A 4 -14.21 -4.03 5.75
N ILE A 5 -14.16 -3.03 4.86
CA ILE A 5 -14.75 -1.71 5.10
C ILE A 5 -16.24 -1.80 5.49
N ASP A 6 -16.98 -2.75 4.91
CA ASP A 6 -18.42 -2.89 5.14
C ASP A 6 -18.76 -3.43 6.53
N ASN A 7 -17.91 -4.28 7.10
CA ASN A 7 -18.17 -4.97 8.37
C ASN A 7 -17.38 -4.40 9.57
N ILE A 8 -16.58 -3.35 9.37
CA ILE A 8 -15.72 -2.78 10.41
C ILE A 8 -16.42 -1.78 11.34
N LYS A 9 -17.55 -1.22 10.88
CA LYS A 9 -18.28 -0.15 11.60
C LYS A 9 -18.54 -0.42 13.09
N PRO A 10 -18.95 -1.63 13.52
CA PRO A 10 -19.17 -1.93 14.95
C PRO A 10 -17.91 -1.84 15.82
N TYR A 11 -16.74 -1.86 15.20
CA TYR A 11 -15.43 -1.89 15.86
C TYR A 11 -14.67 -0.56 15.74
N LEU A 12 -15.27 0.46 15.13
CA LEU A 12 -14.65 1.78 14.98
C LEU A 12 -14.48 2.46 16.34
N LEU A 13 -13.34 3.14 16.48
CA LEU A 13 -13.02 4.05 17.58
C LEU A 13 -12.91 5.49 17.08
N PHE A 14 -12.51 5.68 15.82
CA PHE A 14 -12.31 7.00 15.23
C PHE A 14 -12.48 6.94 13.71
N GLU A 15 -13.06 7.98 13.13
CA GLU A 15 -13.17 8.16 11.68
C GLU A 15 -13.15 9.64 11.33
N THR A 16 -12.40 10.00 10.30
CA THR A 16 -12.24 11.38 9.85
C THR A 16 -11.97 11.46 8.36
N ILE A 17 -12.33 12.60 7.78
CA ILE A 17 -11.91 13.00 6.43
C ILE A 17 -10.44 13.45 6.52
N SER A 18 -9.63 12.98 5.59
CA SER A 18 -8.22 13.35 5.44
C SER A 18 -7.96 13.90 4.03
N GLY A 19 -6.68 14.15 3.70
CA GLY A 19 -6.28 14.55 2.36
C GLY A 19 -6.54 16.02 2.05
N SER A 20 -6.72 16.35 0.77
CA SER A 20 -6.86 17.75 0.33
C SER A 20 -8.08 18.44 0.94
N ARG A 21 -9.15 17.68 1.22
CA ARG A 21 -10.39 18.19 1.84
C ARG A 21 -10.17 18.59 3.30
N SER A 22 -9.33 17.88 4.06
CA SER A 22 -9.02 18.26 5.44
C SER A 22 -8.08 19.46 5.54
N GLN A 23 -7.37 19.77 4.45
CA GLN A 23 -6.38 20.86 4.38
C GLN A 23 -6.93 22.12 3.67
N ASN A 24 -8.23 22.17 3.35
CA ASN A 24 -8.85 23.24 2.54
C ASN A 24 -8.19 23.47 1.17
N LEU A 25 -7.58 22.43 0.61
CA LEU A 25 -6.90 22.42 -0.69
C LEU A 25 -7.72 21.72 -1.78
N ALA A 26 -8.95 21.31 -1.45
CA ALA A 26 -9.78 20.53 -2.33
C ALA A 26 -10.39 21.36 -3.47
N THR A 27 -10.43 20.75 -4.65
CA THR A 27 -11.19 21.18 -5.83
C THR A 27 -12.47 20.35 -5.95
N ASP A 28 -13.39 20.74 -6.84
CA ASP A 28 -14.65 20.02 -7.08
C ASP A 28 -14.44 18.56 -7.53
N SER A 29 -13.30 18.26 -8.15
CA SER A 29 -12.89 16.92 -8.58
C SER A 29 -12.08 16.14 -7.54
N SER A 30 -11.88 16.68 -6.33
CA SER A 30 -11.06 16.01 -5.31
C SER A 30 -11.81 14.85 -4.67
N ASP A 31 -11.24 13.66 -4.77
CA ASP A 31 -11.68 12.47 -4.05
C ASP A 31 -11.65 12.72 -2.53
N THR A 32 -12.47 11.96 -1.77
CA THR A 32 -12.53 12.07 -0.31
C THR A 32 -11.76 10.93 0.32
N ASP A 33 -10.61 11.24 0.92
CA ASP A 33 -9.85 10.29 1.70
C ASP A 33 -10.47 10.13 3.09
N ILE A 34 -10.79 8.91 3.50
CA ILE A 34 -11.29 8.59 4.84
C ILE A 34 -10.23 7.77 5.57
N LYS A 35 -9.92 8.19 6.79
CA LYS A 35 -9.04 7.45 7.69
C LYS A 35 -9.72 7.21 9.02
N GLY A 36 -9.36 6.12 9.68
CA GLY A 36 -9.86 5.88 11.02
C GLY A 36 -9.12 4.79 11.77
N VAL A 37 -9.61 4.52 12.97
CA VAL A 37 -9.04 3.55 13.90
C VAL A 37 -10.14 2.61 14.36
N PHE A 38 -9.85 1.31 14.37
CA PHE A 38 -10.74 0.26 14.86
C PHE A 38 -10.01 -0.62 15.87
N TYR A 39 -10.73 -1.36 16.70
CA TYR A 39 -10.15 -2.43 17.53
C TYR A 39 -10.47 -3.80 16.94
N LEU A 40 -9.60 -4.79 17.12
CA LEU A 40 -9.89 -6.13 16.61
C LEU A 40 -11.12 -6.76 17.29
N PRO A 41 -12.02 -7.39 16.51
CA PRO A 41 -13.06 -8.24 17.07
C PRO A 41 -12.44 -9.30 17.99
N LYS A 42 -13.11 -9.56 19.12
CA LYS A 42 -12.63 -10.48 20.17
C LYS A 42 -12.14 -11.83 19.63
N GLU A 43 -12.88 -12.42 18.70
CA GLU A 43 -12.52 -13.71 18.09
C GLU A 43 -11.23 -13.63 17.26
N MET A 44 -11.00 -12.52 16.55
CA MET A 44 -9.78 -12.32 15.77
C MET A 44 -8.60 -11.96 16.65
N PHE A 45 -8.84 -11.24 17.74
CA PHE A 45 -7.79 -10.87 18.69
C PHE A 45 -7.15 -12.10 19.37
N TYR A 46 -7.93 -13.15 19.63
CA TYR A 46 -7.41 -14.40 20.24
C TYR A 46 -6.84 -15.41 19.23
N CYS A 47 -7.04 -15.19 17.94
CA CYS A 47 -6.51 -16.05 16.88
C CYS A 47 -5.18 -15.50 16.33
N SER A 48 -4.40 -16.33 15.65
CA SER A 48 -3.14 -15.91 15.01
C SER A 48 -3.33 -15.06 13.74
N ASP A 49 -4.57 -14.71 13.38
CA ASP A 49 -4.92 -13.95 12.18
C ASP A 49 -5.06 -12.45 12.47
N TYR A 50 -3.93 -11.82 12.78
CA TYR A 50 -3.85 -10.38 13.04
C TYR A 50 -4.07 -9.57 11.76
N VAL A 51 -4.99 -8.60 11.81
CA VAL A 51 -5.28 -7.68 10.71
C VAL A 51 -4.88 -6.26 11.11
N PRO A 52 -3.69 -5.76 10.73
CA PRO A 52 -3.19 -4.46 11.16
C PRO A 52 -3.91 -3.27 10.51
N GLN A 53 -4.53 -3.50 9.35
CA GLN A 53 -5.13 -2.46 8.53
C GLN A 53 -6.16 -3.06 7.58
N VAL A 54 -7.21 -2.29 7.29
CA VAL A 54 -8.21 -2.60 6.27
C VAL A 54 -8.32 -1.40 5.33
N SER A 55 -8.27 -1.63 4.02
CA SER A 55 -8.47 -0.58 3.02
C SER A 55 -9.44 -1.01 1.92
N ASN A 56 -10.06 -0.03 1.25
CA ASN A 56 -10.79 -0.27 0.01
C ASN A 56 -9.81 -0.47 -1.17
N LYS A 57 -10.33 -0.85 -2.34
CA LYS A 57 -9.49 -1.15 -3.52
C LYS A 57 -8.63 0.02 -4.00
N THR A 58 -9.12 1.25 -3.83
CA THR A 58 -8.43 2.48 -4.26
C THR A 58 -7.49 3.03 -3.19
N ASN A 59 -7.60 2.55 -1.95
CA ASN A 59 -6.93 3.05 -0.74
C ASN A 59 -7.32 4.47 -0.32
N ASP A 60 -8.48 4.96 -0.78
CA ASP A 60 -9.04 6.23 -0.32
C ASP A 60 -9.68 6.06 1.07
N ILE A 61 -10.13 4.84 1.41
CA ILE A 61 -10.65 4.51 2.75
C ILE A 61 -9.69 3.54 3.42
N VAL A 62 -9.13 3.96 4.56
CA VAL A 62 -8.12 3.20 5.29
C VAL A 62 -8.38 3.25 6.80
N TYR A 63 -8.56 2.09 7.41
CA TYR A 63 -8.67 1.96 8.86
C TYR A 63 -7.49 1.19 9.44
N TYR A 64 -6.93 1.72 10.52
CA TYR A 64 -5.83 1.11 11.27
C TYR A 64 -6.35 0.40 12.49
N GLU A 65 -5.83 -0.79 12.75
CA GLU A 65 -6.08 -1.48 14.01
C GLU A 65 -5.45 -0.68 15.16
N LEU A 66 -6.05 -0.68 16.34
CA LEU A 66 -5.64 0.12 17.50
C LEU A 66 -4.18 -0.11 17.90
N GLY A 67 -3.73 -1.36 18.00
CA GLY A 67 -2.34 -1.72 18.24
C GLY A 67 -1.42 -1.21 17.13
N ARG A 68 -1.79 -1.40 15.86
CA ARG A 68 -1.02 -0.84 14.72
C ARG A 68 -0.95 0.69 14.76
N PHE A 69 -2.04 1.35 15.13
CA PHE A 69 -2.12 2.80 15.26
C PHE A 69 -1.15 3.30 16.33
N VAL A 70 -1.15 2.67 17.52
CA VAL A 70 -0.22 2.99 18.60
C VAL A 70 1.24 2.71 18.21
N GLU A 71 1.52 1.59 17.55
CA GLU A 71 2.87 1.28 17.04
C GLU A 71 3.40 2.41 16.14
N LEU A 72 2.57 2.90 15.22
CA LEU A 72 2.93 3.96 14.30
C LEU A 72 3.07 5.33 15.00
N LEU A 73 2.27 5.60 16.03
CA LEU A 73 2.43 6.79 16.88
C LEU A 73 3.78 6.77 17.61
N CYS A 74 4.13 5.63 18.23
CA CYS A 74 5.42 5.45 18.90
C CYS A 74 6.61 5.57 17.93
N ALA A 75 6.40 5.21 16.65
CA ALA A 75 7.38 5.41 15.58
C ALA A 75 7.39 6.84 15.00
N SER A 76 6.68 7.79 15.62
CA SER A 76 6.57 9.18 15.20
C SER A 76 6.11 9.35 13.74
N ASN A 77 5.21 8.48 13.27
CA ASN A 77 4.71 8.53 11.89
C ASN A 77 3.88 9.81 11.66
N PRO A 78 4.29 10.72 10.74
CA PRO A 78 3.63 12.02 10.58
C PRO A 78 2.14 11.91 10.21
N ASN A 79 1.78 10.95 9.36
CA ASN A 79 0.37 10.78 8.94
C ASN A 79 -0.53 10.31 10.09
N ILE A 80 0.02 9.54 11.02
CA ILE A 80 -0.73 8.99 12.15
C ILE A 80 -0.81 10.03 13.28
N LEU A 81 0.25 10.81 13.48
CA LEU A 81 0.22 11.97 14.38
C LEU A 81 -0.77 13.04 13.90
N GLU A 82 -0.85 13.29 12.58
CA GLU A 82 -1.88 14.14 11.99
C GLU A 82 -3.29 13.56 12.23
N LEU A 83 -3.46 12.24 12.04
CA LEU A 83 -4.75 11.56 12.28
C LEU A 83 -5.19 11.67 13.76
N LEU A 84 -4.27 11.51 14.70
CA LEU A 84 -4.54 11.66 16.14
C LEU A 84 -5.01 13.08 16.48
N ASN A 85 -4.46 14.09 15.79
CA ASN A 85 -4.76 15.51 16.01
C ASN A 85 -5.70 16.08 14.94
N ALA A 86 -6.53 15.24 14.32
CA ALA A 86 -7.44 15.70 13.28
C ALA A 86 -8.42 16.76 13.83
N PRO A 87 -8.61 17.89 13.13
CA PRO A 87 -9.43 18.99 13.62
C PRO A 87 -10.92 18.62 13.64
N GLU A 88 -11.69 19.18 14.58
CA GLU A 88 -13.06 18.71 14.84
C GLU A 88 -13.99 18.74 13.62
N HIS A 89 -13.83 19.73 12.74
CA HIS A 89 -14.68 19.90 11.55
C HIS A 89 -14.54 18.78 10.50
N VAL A 90 -13.50 17.95 10.58
CA VAL A 90 -13.31 16.79 9.68
C VAL A 90 -13.60 15.46 10.36
N VAL A 91 -13.91 15.46 11.66
CA VAL A 91 -14.19 14.25 12.41
C VAL A 91 -15.60 13.79 12.08
N ILE A 92 -15.71 12.54 11.61
CA ILE A 92 -17.01 11.91 11.31
C ILE A 92 -17.51 11.16 12.54
N TYR A 93 -16.61 10.46 13.24
CA TYR A 93 -16.93 9.65 14.40
C TYR A 93 -15.76 9.63 15.41
N ARG A 94 -16.09 9.70 16.70
CA ARG A 94 -15.10 9.58 17.78
C ARG A 94 -15.71 8.88 18.99
N HIS A 95 -15.19 7.70 19.32
CA HIS A 95 -15.57 6.94 20.50
C HIS A 95 -14.87 7.50 21.75
N PRO A 96 -15.49 7.48 22.96
CA PRO A 96 -14.87 7.99 24.18
C PRO A 96 -13.53 7.36 24.57
N LEU A 97 -13.31 6.10 24.17
CA LEU A 97 -12.03 5.43 24.38
C LEU A 97 -10.90 6.03 23.53
N PHE A 98 -11.21 6.55 22.34
CA PHE A 98 -10.22 7.24 21.51
C PHE A 98 -9.77 8.56 22.15
N MET A 99 -10.68 9.24 22.88
CA MET A 99 -10.36 10.48 23.60
C MET A 99 -9.38 10.28 24.76
N GLN A 100 -9.06 9.03 25.13
CA GLN A 100 -8.08 8.75 26.18
C GLN A 100 -6.63 8.95 25.72
N PHE A 101 -6.39 9.06 24.41
CA PHE A 101 -5.06 9.41 23.92
C PHE A 101 -4.71 10.85 24.27
N ASN A 102 -3.60 11.05 24.96
CA ASN A 102 -2.96 12.36 25.04
C ASN A 102 -1.88 12.47 23.95
N PRO A 103 -1.99 13.41 22.99
CA PRO A 103 -0.98 13.63 21.96
C PRO A 103 0.43 13.85 22.49
N GLU A 104 0.58 14.43 23.69
CA GLU A 104 1.87 14.70 24.31
C GLU A 104 2.68 13.42 24.60
N TRP A 105 2.02 12.27 24.76
CA TRP A 105 2.70 10.98 24.98
C TRP A 105 3.58 10.54 23.82
N PHE A 106 3.30 11.05 22.62
CA PHE A 106 3.95 10.64 21.37
C PHE A 106 4.93 11.70 20.84
N LEU A 107 5.12 12.80 21.59
CA LEU A 107 6.10 13.82 21.23
C LEU A 107 7.50 13.38 21.65
N SER A 108 8.37 13.20 20.66
CA SER A 108 9.75 12.79 20.84
C SER A 108 10.69 13.64 19.98
N LYS A 109 12.01 13.55 20.23
CA LYS A 109 12.99 14.26 19.39
C LYS A 109 13.07 13.63 18.00
N GLU A 110 12.72 12.35 17.89
CA GLU A 110 12.66 11.56 16.66
C GLU A 110 11.60 12.11 15.69
N CYS A 111 10.52 12.73 16.20
CA CYS A 111 9.53 13.42 15.38
C CYS A 111 10.17 14.42 14.41
N VAL A 112 11.22 15.13 14.83
CA VAL A 112 11.92 16.08 13.94
C VAL A 112 12.43 15.38 12.68
N GLN A 113 13.07 14.23 12.84
CA GLN A 113 13.61 13.49 11.71
C GLN A 113 12.50 12.91 10.84
N THR A 114 11.46 12.28 11.43
CA THR A 114 10.39 11.66 10.63
C THR A 114 9.61 12.68 9.81
N PHE A 115 9.35 13.86 10.37
CA PHE A 115 8.69 14.95 9.64
C PHE A 115 9.57 15.55 8.55
N VAL A 116 10.89 15.72 8.78
CA VAL A 116 11.82 16.19 7.73
C VAL A 116 11.84 15.22 6.56
N HIS A 117 11.97 13.90 6.81
CA HIS A 117 11.95 12.90 5.75
C HIS A 117 10.62 12.86 5.00
N TYR A 118 9.51 12.99 5.72
CA TYR A 118 8.18 13.08 5.11
C TYR A 118 8.04 14.30 4.20
N ALA A 119 8.44 15.49 4.68
CA ALA A 119 8.41 16.73 3.89
C ALA A 119 9.29 16.63 2.64
N GLN A 120 10.50 16.10 2.75
CA GLN A 120 11.36 15.83 1.59
C GLN A 120 10.69 14.89 0.58
N GLY A 121 10.02 13.84 1.06
CA GLY A 121 9.22 12.94 0.23
C GLY A 121 8.09 13.66 -0.51
N GLN A 122 7.37 14.55 0.17
CA GLN A 122 6.28 15.34 -0.44
C GLN A 122 6.81 16.32 -1.50
N ILE A 123 7.94 16.99 -1.24
CA ILE A 123 8.60 17.86 -2.23
C ILE A 123 8.97 17.08 -3.50
N LYS A 124 9.58 15.89 -3.34
CA LYS A 124 9.94 15.03 -4.47
C LYS A 124 8.69 14.59 -5.27
N LYS A 125 7.59 14.25 -4.59
CA LYS A 125 6.32 13.92 -5.25
C LYS A 125 5.77 15.09 -6.05
N ALA A 126 5.75 16.29 -5.48
CA ALA A 126 5.29 17.50 -6.18
C ALA A 126 6.14 17.81 -7.42
N GLN A 127 7.47 17.70 -7.31
CA GLN A 127 8.38 17.85 -8.46
C GLN A 127 8.15 16.77 -9.53
N GLY A 128 7.90 15.52 -9.12
CA GLY A 128 7.56 14.43 -10.03
C GLY A 128 6.22 14.65 -10.74
N LEU A 129 5.24 15.22 -10.05
CA LEU A 129 3.95 15.58 -10.64
C LEU A 129 4.11 16.65 -11.72
N ASN A 130 4.93 17.69 -11.48
CA ASN A 130 5.25 18.70 -12.49
C ASN A 130 5.83 18.07 -13.76
N LYS A 131 6.70 17.06 -13.62
CA LYS A 131 7.20 16.31 -14.78
C LYS A 131 6.07 15.59 -15.53
N LYS A 132 5.14 14.93 -14.82
CA LYS A 132 4.00 14.22 -15.43
C LYS A 132 2.99 15.15 -16.12
N ILE A 133 2.86 16.38 -15.64
CA ILE A 133 2.02 17.41 -16.30
C ILE A 133 2.68 17.87 -17.60
N MET A 134 4.02 18.01 -17.59
CA MET A 134 4.80 18.40 -18.77
C MET A 134 5.00 17.25 -19.78
N ASP A 135 5.00 16.00 -19.32
CA ASP A 135 5.17 14.78 -20.11
C ASP A 135 4.15 13.72 -19.66
N PRO A 136 2.95 13.69 -20.28
CA PRO A 136 1.86 12.82 -19.86
C PRO A 136 2.23 11.36 -20.11
N ILE A 137 2.46 10.62 -19.03
CA ILE A 137 2.67 9.17 -19.08
C ILE A 137 1.32 8.51 -19.36
N ASP A 138 1.28 7.63 -20.36
CA ASP A 138 0.08 6.85 -20.70
C ASP A 138 -0.51 6.16 -19.46
N LYS A 139 -1.85 6.15 -19.37
CA LYS A 139 -2.64 5.72 -18.20
C LYS A 139 -2.52 4.23 -17.88
N GLU A 140 -1.91 3.43 -18.75
CA GLU A 140 -1.75 2.00 -18.53
C GLU A 140 -0.84 1.74 -17.32
N LEU A 141 -1.42 1.14 -16.28
CA LEU A 141 -0.68 0.72 -15.11
C LEU A 141 0.32 -0.35 -15.52
N LYS A 142 1.61 0.02 -15.52
CA LYS A 142 2.70 -0.92 -15.72
C LYS A 142 2.66 -1.98 -14.61
N THR A 143 2.64 -3.24 -15.04
CA THR A 143 2.77 -4.42 -14.18
C THR A 143 4.24 -4.67 -13.85
N ILE A 144 4.53 -5.56 -12.89
CA ILE A 144 5.92 -5.95 -12.58
C ILE A 144 6.65 -6.48 -13.84
N LEU A 145 5.95 -7.17 -14.75
CA LEU A 145 6.52 -7.71 -15.99
C LEU A 145 7.05 -6.62 -16.93
N ASP A 146 6.48 -5.41 -16.88
CA ASP A 146 6.92 -4.27 -17.69
C ASP A 146 8.28 -3.71 -17.25
N PHE A 147 8.78 -4.17 -16.10
CA PHE A 147 10.10 -3.84 -15.57
C PHE A 147 11.06 -5.03 -15.58
N CYS A 148 10.64 -6.18 -16.11
CA CYS A 148 11.47 -7.37 -16.24
C CYS A 148 12.19 -7.40 -17.60
N TYR A 149 13.43 -7.87 -17.60
CA TYR A 149 14.28 -7.94 -18.79
C TYR A 149 14.81 -9.36 -18.99
N ILE A 150 14.93 -9.79 -20.26
CA ILE A 150 15.55 -11.03 -20.70
C ILE A 150 16.83 -10.69 -21.46
N ILE A 151 17.92 -11.41 -21.15
CA ILE A 151 19.16 -11.32 -21.90
C ILE A 151 19.14 -12.39 -22.99
N GLU A 152 19.18 -11.96 -24.25
CA GLU A 152 19.21 -12.82 -25.43
C GLU A 152 20.14 -12.21 -26.47
N ASP A 153 21.05 -13.00 -27.04
CA ASP A 153 22.05 -12.56 -28.02
C ASP A 153 22.87 -11.33 -27.57
N GLY A 154 23.24 -11.28 -26.29
CA GLY A 154 24.00 -10.18 -25.70
C GLY A 154 23.21 -8.87 -25.55
N LYS A 155 21.89 -8.88 -25.76
CA LYS A 155 21.00 -7.72 -25.63
C LYS A 155 20.03 -7.91 -24.48
N SER A 156 19.68 -6.80 -23.84
CA SER A 156 18.59 -6.75 -22.86
C SER A 156 17.27 -6.38 -23.55
N LEU A 157 16.29 -7.28 -23.48
CA LEU A 157 14.96 -7.12 -24.08
C LEU A 157 13.90 -7.08 -22.99
N LEU A 158 12.84 -6.30 -23.18
CA LEU A 158 11.67 -6.35 -22.29
C LEU A 158 11.03 -7.74 -22.33
N LEU A 159 10.78 -8.32 -21.15
CA LEU A 159 10.19 -9.65 -21.00
C LEU A 159 8.89 -9.77 -21.79
N ASN A 160 8.00 -8.78 -21.68
CA ASN A 160 6.72 -8.79 -22.38
C ASN A 160 6.88 -8.85 -23.92
N ASN A 161 7.87 -8.16 -24.48
CA ASN A 161 8.14 -8.22 -25.91
C ASN A 161 8.73 -9.57 -26.32
N TRP A 162 9.62 -10.11 -25.49
CA TRP A 162 10.24 -11.42 -25.70
C TRP A 162 9.21 -12.56 -25.66
N LEU A 163 8.23 -12.49 -24.74
CA LEU A 163 7.11 -13.44 -24.65
C LEU A 163 6.14 -13.32 -25.83
N LYS A 164 5.73 -12.09 -26.17
CA LYS A 164 4.83 -11.84 -27.31
C LYS A 164 5.41 -12.38 -28.62
N LYS A 165 6.71 -12.17 -28.86
CA LYS A 165 7.39 -12.68 -30.07
C LYS A 165 7.37 -14.21 -30.18
N ARG A 166 7.31 -14.92 -29.05
CA ARG A 166 7.33 -16.39 -28.96
C ARG A 166 5.95 -17.01 -28.75
N CYS A 167 4.91 -16.20 -28.58
CA CYS A 167 3.59 -16.65 -28.14
C CYS A 167 3.64 -17.47 -26.84
N TRP A 168 4.48 -17.03 -25.89
CA TRP A 168 4.70 -17.72 -24.62
C TRP A 168 3.97 -17.01 -23.49
N GLU A 169 3.49 -17.79 -22.52
CA GLU A 169 2.81 -17.28 -21.34
C GLU A 169 3.75 -17.26 -20.13
N GLN A 170 3.74 -16.17 -19.37
CA GLN A 170 4.66 -16.00 -18.24
C GLN A 170 4.47 -17.08 -17.16
N GLN A 171 3.26 -17.62 -17.01
CA GLN A 171 2.94 -18.68 -16.05
C GLN A 171 3.67 -20.00 -16.29
N ASN A 172 4.19 -20.19 -17.51
CA ASN A 172 4.89 -21.40 -17.93
C ASN A 172 6.41 -21.20 -17.90
N ILE A 173 6.90 -20.21 -17.15
CA ILE A 173 8.32 -19.91 -16.98
C ILE A 173 8.82 -20.42 -15.63
N GLY A 174 9.89 -21.20 -15.68
CA GLY A 174 10.73 -21.56 -14.53
C GLY A 174 11.93 -20.61 -14.45
N LEU A 175 12.22 -20.12 -13.24
CA LEU A 175 13.38 -19.28 -12.96
C LEU A 175 14.33 -19.98 -11.99
N VAL A 176 15.61 -20.06 -12.35
CA VAL A 176 16.68 -20.58 -11.48
C VAL A 176 17.73 -19.51 -11.26
N LYS A 177 18.02 -19.18 -10.01
CA LYS A 177 19.04 -18.17 -9.67
C LYS A 177 20.42 -18.65 -10.16
N ILE A 178 21.14 -17.79 -10.88
CA ILE A 178 22.52 -18.08 -11.31
C ILE A 178 23.48 -17.70 -10.19
N ASN A 179 24.31 -18.66 -9.76
CA ASN A 179 25.32 -18.41 -8.74
C ASN A 179 26.37 -17.39 -9.21
N HIS A 180 26.87 -16.58 -8.29
CA HIS A 180 27.88 -15.53 -8.54
C HIS A 180 27.47 -14.41 -9.51
N ALA A 181 26.19 -14.33 -9.89
CA ALA A 181 25.62 -13.22 -10.65
C ALA A 181 24.48 -12.56 -9.85
N GLN A 182 24.59 -11.25 -9.62
CA GLN A 182 23.59 -10.53 -8.84
C GLN A 182 22.31 -10.34 -9.67
N ASN A 183 21.16 -10.75 -9.09
CA ASN A 183 19.83 -10.59 -9.69
C ASN A 183 19.67 -11.21 -11.10
N LEU A 184 20.44 -12.26 -11.42
CA LEU A 184 20.34 -12.96 -12.69
C LEU A 184 19.74 -14.35 -12.50
N TYR A 185 18.81 -14.70 -13.39
CA TYR A 185 18.07 -15.95 -13.36
C TYR A 185 18.15 -16.62 -14.74
N ALA A 186 18.43 -17.91 -14.76
CA ALA A 186 18.22 -18.76 -15.91
C ALA A 186 16.72 -18.97 -16.11
N VAL A 187 16.29 -18.92 -17.36
CA VAL A 187 14.88 -18.94 -17.76
C VAL A 187 14.61 -20.23 -18.52
N PHE A 188 13.61 -20.97 -18.08
CA PHE A 188 13.14 -22.20 -18.71
C PHE A 188 11.66 -22.03 -19.06
N TYR A 189 11.25 -22.57 -20.20
CA TYR A 189 9.84 -22.53 -20.63
C TYR A 189 9.35 -23.95 -20.90
N ASP A 190 8.27 -24.32 -20.22
CA ASP A 190 7.57 -25.58 -20.49
C ASP A 190 6.08 -25.41 -20.13
N PRO A 191 5.16 -25.48 -21.11
CA PRO A 191 3.73 -25.35 -20.88
C PRO A 191 3.11 -26.52 -20.11
N ASN A 192 3.82 -27.66 -20.03
CA ASN A 192 3.33 -28.86 -19.34
C ASN A 192 3.90 -29.02 -17.92
N SER A 193 4.88 -28.19 -17.55
CA SER A 193 5.49 -28.21 -16.22
C SER A 193 4.68 -27.41 -15.20
N ASP A 194 4.79 -27.78 -13.92
CA ASP A 194 4.19 -27.03 -12.80
C ASP A 194 5.06 -25.84 -12.36
N TYR A 195 5.41 -24.99 -13.32
CA TYR A 195 6.15 -23.77 -13.05
C TYR A 195 5.26 -22.71 -12.39
N GLN A 196 5.90 -21.90 -11.55
CA GLN A 196 5.25 -20.83 -10.78
C GLN A 196 5.12 -19.52 -11.56
N GLY A 197 5.82 -19.40 -12.71
CA GLY A 197 5.91 -18.20 -13.51
C GLY A 197 6.90 -17.17 -12.97
N VAL A 198 7.05 -16.06 -13.70
CA VAL A 198 7.84 -14.88 -13.26
C VAL A 198 7.11 -14.15 -12.14
N ILE A 199 5.79 -14.02 -12.27
CA ILE A 199 4.88 -13.64 -11.19
C ILE A 199 4.11 -14.90 -10.81
N LYS A 200 4.11 -15.19 -9.51
CA LYS A 200 3.45 -16.36 -8.93
C LYS A 200 1.99 -16.42 -9.40
N LYS A 201 1.56 -17.60 -9.91
CA LYS A 201 0.14 -17.84 -10.22
C LYS A 201 -0.72 -17.45 -9.02
N ILE A 202 -1.63 -16.51 -9.21
CA ILE A 202 -2.67 -16.22 -8.21
C ILE A 202 -3.63 -17.41 -8.29
N MET A 203 -3.48 -18.37 -7.39
CA MET A 203 -4.52 -19.38 -7.20
C MET A 203 -5.78 -18.67 -6.69
N PRO A 204 -6.94 -18.82 -7.34
CA PRO A 204 -8.18 -18.40 -6.72
C PRO A 204 -8.32 -19.15 -5.37
N PRO A 205 -8.87 -18.52 -4.33
CA PRO A 205 -9.11 -19.20 -3.07
C PRO A 205 -9.92 -20.46 -3.36
N MET A 206 -9.39 -21.63 -2.99
CA MET A 206 -10.19 -22.84 -2.93
C MET A 206 -11.24 -22.60 -1.85
N PHE A 207 -12.47 -22.38 -2.28
CA PHE A 207 -13.63 -22.49 -1.41
C PHE A 207 -13.73 -23.97 -0.99
N TYR A 208 -13.34 -24.25 0.26
CA TYR A 208 -13.75 -25.46 0.98
C TYR A 208 -14.89 -25.07 1.92
#